data_AF-A0A3Q1HPR9-F1
#
_entry.id   AF-A0A3Q1HPR9-F1
#
_cell.length_a   1.000
_cell.length_b   1.000
_cell.length_c   1.000
_cell.angle_alpha   90.00
_cell.angle_beta   90.00
_cell.angle_gamma   90.00
#
_symmetry.space_group_name_H-M   'P 1'
#
loop_
_entity.id
_entity.type
_entity.pdbx_description
1 polymer ?
#
loop_
_entity_poly.entity_id
_entity_poly.type
_entity_poly.pdbx_seq_one_letter_code
_entity_poly.pdbx_strand_id
1 'polypeptide(L)'
;LGSRFGSISVDEANAVQNYVEHMLFLLMEEESGQAGAMGPILEFVVMENVMERLFVWSLRREFTDDMKLEQLKMYEMLVGQAQQPLLHHKPILRPLMMLLSSCSGTAAPAVEAELVLLLNQLCCVLAKDPSILELFFHTSEDQGATNFLIFSLLIPFIHREGTVGQQARDALLLIMSLSAENERVAKHIAENTYFCPVSR
;
A
#
# COMPACT_ATOMS: atom_id res chain seq x y z
N LEU A 1 -29.60 20.86 -9.15
CA LEU A 1 -29.98 19.89 -8.10
C LEU A 1 -28.76 19.00 -7.86
N GLY A 2 -28.00 19.06 -6.76
CA GLY A 2 -28.15 19.79 -5.52
C GLY A 2 -26.81 19.92 -4.80
N SER A 3 -26.60 21.08 -4.19
CA SER A 3 -25.67 21.27 -3.08
C SER A 3 -26.29 20.59 -1.85
N ARG A 4 -25.82 19.39 -1.47
CA ARG A 4 -26.20 18.73 -0.20
C ARG A 4 -25.13 17.77 0.33
N PHE A 5 -23.86 18.17 0.31
CA PHE A 5 -22.94 17.69 1.35
C PHE A 5 -22.61 18.92 2.19
N GLY A 6 -23.24 19.03 3.36
CA GLY A 6 -22.85 20.02 4.35
C GLY A 6 -21.38 19.80 4.73
N SER A 7 -20.70 20.86 5.20
CA SER A 7 -19.39 20.72 5.81
C SER A 7 -19.49 19.69 6.94
N ILE A 8 -18.78 18.56 6.81
CA ILE A 8 -18.71 17.52 7.84
C ILE A 8 -18.19 18.18 9.12
N SER A 9 -18.89 17.99 10.24
CA SER A 9 -18.44 18.55 11.51
C SER A 9 -17.12 17.90 11.93
N VAL A 10 -16.28 18.63 12.68
CA VAL A 10 -15.06 18.07 13.29
C VAL A 10 -15.40 16.87 14.17
N ASP A 11 -16.52 16.91 14.88
CA ASP A 11 -16.98 15.81 15.73
C ASP A 11 -17.35 14.55 14.93
N GLU A 12 -17.97 14.73 13.76
CA GLU A 12 -18.32 13.61 12.86
C GLU A 12 -17.06 12.99 12.25
N ALA A 13 -16.08 13.82 11.86
CA ALA A 13 -14.80 13.34 11.37
C ALA A 13 -14.01 12.56 12.43
N ASN A 14 -14.00 13.05 13.67
CA ASN A 14 -13.37 12.38 14.80
C ASN A 14 -14.07 11.05 15.14
N ALA A 15 -15.41 11.02 15.08
CA ALA A 15 -16.16 9.79 15.30
C ALA A 15 -15.82 8.72 14.24
N VAL A 16 -15.77 9.12 12.96
CA VAL A 16 -15.36 8.22 11.86
C VAL A 16 -13.96 7.68 12.11
N GLN A 17 -13.00 8.54 12.45
CA GLN A 17 -11.63 8.13 12.75
C GLN A 17 -11.57 7.12 13.90
N ASN A 18 -12.23 7.39 15.03
CA ASN A 18 -12.27 6.48 16.17
C ASN A 18 -12.88 5.11 15.82
N TYR A 19 -14.00 5.09 15.08
CA TYR A 19 -14.63 3.82 14.68
C TYR A 19 -13.76 3.02 13.72
N VAL A 20 -13.09 3.70 12.79
CA VAL A 20 -12.16 3.08 11.85
C VAL A 20 -10.98 2.50 12.60
N GLU A 21 -10.34 3.24 13.50
CA GLU A 21 -9.24 2.75 14.32
C GLU A 21 -9.64 1.49 15.11
N HIS A 22 -10.79 1.51 15.79
CA HIS A 22 -11.29 0.36 16.53
C HIS A 22 -11.54 -0.85 15.62
N MET A 23 -12.15 -0.65 14.45
CA MET A 23 -12.40 -1.72 13.48
C MET A 23 -11.07 -2.31 12.96
N LEU A 24 -10.07 -1.48 12.71
CA LEU A 24 -8.75 -1.93 12.23
C LEU A 24 -8.01 -2.72 13.30
N PHE A 25 -8.07 -2.33 14.57
CA PHE A 25 -7.55 -3.14 15.67
C PHE A 25 -8.21 -4.52 15.72
N LEU A 26 -9.52 -4.58 15.59
CA LEU A 26 -10.23 -5.86 15.54
C LEU A 26 -9.85 -6.69 14.30
N LEU A 27 -9.68 -6.05 13.14
CA LEU A 27 -9.26 -6.72 11.90
C LEU A 27 -7.86 -7.32 12.01
N MET A 28 -6.92 -6.66 12.71
CA MET A 28 -5.57 -7.18 12.91
C MET A 28 -5.54 -8.47 13.73
N GLU A 29 -6.36 -8.52 14.80
CA GLU A 29 -6.45 -9.66 15.70
C GLU A 29 -7.34 -10.79 15.16
N GLU A 30 -8.13 -10.53 14.11
CA GLU A 30 -9.08 -11.51 13.60
C GLU A 30 -8.38 -12.66 12.86
N GLU A 31 -8.56 -13.88 13.40
CA GLU A 31 -8.14 -15.12 12.74
C GLU A 31 -9.05 -15.48 11.55
N SER A 32 -8.52 -16.25 10.60
CA SER A 32 -9.30 -16.79 9.48
C SER A 32 -10.43 -17.70 9.96
N GLY A 33 -11.55 -17.69 9.25
CA GLY A 33 -12.66 -18.62 9.45
C GLY A 33 -12.31 -20.07 9.08
N GLN A 34 -13.30 -20.96 9.21
CA GLN A 34 -13.13 -22.38 8.91
C GLN A 34 -12.63 -22.60 7.48
N ALA A 35 -11.65 -23.50 7.32
CA ALA A 35 -11.03 -23.83 6.04
C ALA A 35 -10.41 -22.63 5.28
N GLY A 36 -9.97 -21.59 6.01
CA GLY A 36 -9.34 -20.42 5.41
C GLY A 36 -10.33 -19.42 4.81
N ALA A 37 -11.61 -19.50 5.19
CA ALA A 37 -12.58 -18.45 4.87
C ALA A 37 -12.19 -17.12 5.52
N MET A 38 -12.69 -16.01 4.98
CA MET A 38 -12.54 -14.71 5.63
C MET A 38 -13.21 -14.74 7.01
N GLY A 39 -12.57 -14.12 8.00
CA GLY A 39 -13.24 -13.74 9.22
C GLY A 39 -14.34 -12.70 8.96
N PRO A 40 -15.33 -12.57 9.84
CA PRO A 40 -16.48 -11.68 9.63
C PRO A 40 -16.12 -10.20 9.46
N ILE A 41 -15.05 -9.71 10.10
CA ILE A 41 -14.59 -8.33 9.99
C ILE A 41 -13.91 -8.13 8.63
N LEU A 42 -13.02 -9.03 8.21
CA LEU A 42 -12.44 -8.98 6.88
C LEU A 42 -13.51 -9.05 5.79
N GLU A 43 -14.48 -9.96 5.93
CA GLU A 43 -15.62 -10.08 5.01
C GLU A 43 -16.37 -8.75 4.91
N PHE A 44 -16.71 -8.13 6.05
CA PHE A 44 -17.37 -6.82 6.07
C PHE A 44 -16.54 -5.73 5.39
N VAL A 45 -15.25 -5.62 5.72
CA VAL A 45 -14.33 -4.63 5.15
C VAL A 45 -14.24 -4.75 3.63
N VAL A 46 -14.20 -5.99 3.13
CA VAL A 46 -14.16 -6.31 1.69
C VAL A 46 -15.50 -6.01 1.02
N MET A 47 -16.61 -6.49 1.57
CA MET A 47 -17.94 -6.32 0.95
C MET A 47 -18.37 -4.84 0.91
N GLU A 48 -18.09 -4.09 1.97
CA GLU A 48 -18.43 -2.67 2.06
C GLU A 48 -17.39 -1.75 1.43
N ASN A 49 -16.27 -2.28 0.90
CA ASN A 49 -15.15 -1.51 0.37
C ASN A 49 -14.69 -0.41 1.32
N VAL A 50 -14.55 -0.73 2.62
CA VAL A 50 -14.30 0.26 3.66
C VAL A 50 -13.01 1.03 3.39
N MET A 51 -11.94 0.33 3.00
CA MET A 51 -10.64 0.96 2.69
C MET A 51 -10.73 1.96 1.54
N GLU A 52 -11.50 1.65 0.49
CA GLU A 52 -11.70 2.56 -0.63
C GLU A 52 -12.52 3.79 -0.21
N ARG A 53 -13.60 3.58 0.55
CA ARG A 53 -14.41 4.67 1.08
C ARG A 53 -13.59 5.61 1.97
N LEU A 54 -12.69 5.07 2.79
CA LEU A 54 -11.77 5.86 3.62
C LEU A 54 -10.80 6.67 2.76
N PHE A 55 -10.18 6.04 1.76
CA PHE A 55 -9.29 6.73 0.83
C PHE A 55 -9.99 7.89 0.11
N VAL A 56 -11.17 7.64 -0.46
CA VAL A 56 -11.99 8.67 -1.14
C VAL A 56 -12.44 9.76 -0.19
N TRP A 57 -12.78 9.41 1.06
CA TRP A 57 -13.14 10.39 2.07
C TRP A 57 -11.97 11.34 2.39
N SER A 58 -10.75 10.80 2.50
CA SER A 58 -9.55 11.60 2.71
C SER A 58 -9.21 12.47 1.50
N LEU A 59 -9.40 11.99 0.27
CA LEU A 59 -9.23 12.77 -0.96
C LEU A 59 -10.12 14.02 -1.01
N ARG A 60 -11.36 13.91 -0.51
CA ARG A 60 -12.30 15.04 -0.48
C ARG A 60 -11.89 16.14 0.49
N ARG A 61 -10.92 15.89 1.37
CA ARG A 61 -10.42 16.81 2.41
C ARG A 61 -9.00 17.29 2.09
N GLU A 62 -8.71 17.53 0.81
CA GLU A 62 -7.42 18.02 0.30
C GLU A 62 -6.23 17.06 0.45
N PHE A 63 -6.43 15.90 1.10
CA PHE A 63 -5.46 14.82 1.23
C PHE A 63 -4.07 15.30 1.68
N THR A 64 -4.06 15.98 2.82
CA THR A 64 -2.88 16.59 3.42
C THR A 64 -1.81 15.54 3.75
N ASP A 65 -0.57 15.99 3.98
CA ASP A 65 0.52 15.09 4.36
C ASP A 65 0.24 14.35 5.68
N ASP A 66 -0.48 14.96 6.63
CA ASP A 66 -0.92 14.29 7.86
C ASP A 66 -1.88 13.12 7.56
N MET A 67 -2.85 13.33 6.65
CA MET A 67 -3.79 12.27 6.25
C MET A 67 -3.07 11.14 5.49
N LYS A 68 -2.08 11.47 4.67
CA LYS A 68 -1.22 10.48 4.02
C LYS A 68 -0.46 9.66 5.06
N LEU A 69 0.15 10.34 6.03
CA LEU A 69 0.92 9.71 7.10
C LEU A 69 0.06 8.75 7.93
N GLU A 70 -1.15 9.17 8.30
CA GLU A 70 -2.11 8.32 9.03
C GLU A 70 -2.50 7.07 8.24
N GLN A 71 -2.79 7.22 6.94
CA GLN A 71 -3.13 6.07 6.09
C GLN A 71 -1.94 5.14 5.82
N LEU A 72 -0.73 5.69 5.68
CA LEU A 72 0.49 4.88 5.52
C LEU A 72 0.74 4.04 6.78
N LYS A 73 0.63 4.65 7.97
CA LYS A 73 0.75 3.94 9.26
C LYS A 73 -0.33 2.87 9.44
N MET A 74 -1.56 3.18 9.04
CA MET A 74 -2.65 2.21 9.03
C MET A 74 -2.29 0.98 8.20
N TYR A 75 -1.82 1.17 6.96
CA TYR A 75 -1.41 0.06 6.10
C TYR A 75 -0.16 -0.66 6.60
N GLU A 76 0.80 0.05 7.19
CA GLU A 76 1.98 -0.53 7.85
C GLU A 76 1.55 -1.51 8.95
N MET A 77 0.66 -1.08 9.85
CA MET A 77 0.15 -1.94 10.92
C MET A 77 -0.62 -3.15 10.37
N LEU A 78 -1.51 -2.94 9.40
CA LEU A 78 -2.28 -4.02 8.79
C LEU A 78 -1.40 -5.06 8.09
N VAL A 79 -0.39 -4.62 7.33
CA VAL A 79 0.52 -5.52 6.60
C VAL A 79 1.47 -6.23 7.58
N GLY A 80 1.90 -5.55 8.65
CA GLY A 80 2.83 -6.08 9.62
C GLY A 80 2.21 -7.03 10.65
N GLN A 81 0.93 -6.85 11.01
CA GLN A 81 0.34 -7.48 12.19
C GLN A 81 -0.92 -8.31 11.93
N ALA A 82 -1.62 -8.14 10.79
CA ALA A 82 -2.86 -8.89 10.57
C ALA A 82 -2.63 -10.40 10.46
N GLN A 83 -3.47 -11.18 11.12
CA GLN A 83 -3.41 -12.65 11.08
C GLN A 83 -3.87 -13.23 9.73
N GLN A 84 -4.71 -12.48 8.99
CA GLN A 84 -5.27 -12.88 7.70
C GLN A 84 -4.50 -12.26 6.52
N PRO A 85 -4.49 -12.90 5.34
CA PRO A 85 -3.69 -12.46 4.20
C PRO A 85 -4.36 -11.31 3.41
N LEU A 86 -4.51 -10.15 4.05
CA LEU A 86 -5.33 -9.01 3.60
C LEU A 86 -5.07 -8.56 2.15
N LEU A 87 -3.82 -8.59 1.70
CA LEU A 87 -3.44 -8.11 0.35
C LEU A 87 -3.93 -9.00 -0.79
N HIS A 88 -4.45 -10.20 -0.51
CA HIS A 88 -5.10 -11.03 -1.53
C HIS A 88 -6.45 -10.45 -1.99
N HIS A 89 -7.02 -9.51 -1.24
CA HIS A 89 -8.32 -8.94 -1.51
C HIS A 89 -8.18 -7.62 -2.28
N LYS A 90 -8.65 -7.61 -3.55
CA LYS A 90 -8.63 -6.40 -4.40
C LYS A 90 -9.23 -5.14 -3.72
N PRO A 91 -10.31 -5.22 -2.93
CA PRO A 91 -10.85 -4.07 -2.19
C PRO A 91 -9.91 -3.45 -1.13
N ILE A 92 -8.88 -4.18 -0.70
CA ILE A 92 -7.83 -3.68 0.21
C ILE A 92 -6.59 -3.25 -0.59
N LEU A 93 -6.22 -4.03 -1.60
CA LEU A 93 -5.05 -3.79 -2.44
C LEU A 93 -5.18 -2.54 -3.32
N ARG A 94 -6.35 -2.30 -3.92
CA ARG A 94 -6.56 -1.14 -4.81
C ARG A 94 -6.38 0.20 -4.09
N PRO A 95 -7.00 0.46 -2.92
CA PRO A 95 -6.79 1.71 -2.21
C PRO A 95 -5.34 1.88 -1.73
N LEU A 96 -4.65 0.79 -1.36
CA LEU A 96 -3.21 0.83 -1.07
C LEU A 96 -2.41 1.34 -2.28
N MET A 97 -2.66 0.80 -3.47
CA MET A 97 -1.98 1.25 -4.70
C MET A 97 -2.25 2.72 -5.02
N MET A 98 -3.49 3.18 -4.79
CA MET A 98 -3.85 4.58 -4.97
C MET A 98 -3.13 5.48 -3.94
N LEU A 99 -3.07 5.05 -2.68
CA LEU A 99 -2.31 5.73 -1.62
C LEU A 99 -0.83 5.86 -1.98
N LEU A 100 -0.18 4.76 -2.35
CA LEU A 100 1.22 4.76 -2.77
C LEU A 100 1.45 5.72 -3.95
N SER A 101 0.55 5.71 -4.94
CA SER A 101 0.62 6.60 -6.11
C SER A 101 0.51 8.08 -5.72
N SER A 102 -0.41 8.40 -4.80
CA SER A 102 -0.61 9.76 -4.31
C SER A 102 0.50 10.30 -3.40
N CYS A 103 1.39 9.43 -2.94
CA CYS A 103 2.62 9.80 -2.25
C CYS A 103 3.76 10.12 -3.23
N SER A 104 3.61 9.81 -4.53
CA SER A 104 4.58 10.22 -5.54
C SER A 104 4.69 11.74 -5.60
N GLY A 105 5.88 12.27 -5.31
CA GLY A 105 6.14 13.71 -5.30
C GLY A 105 5.84 14.46 -4.01
N THR A 106 5.45 13.77 -2.92
CA THR A 106 5.48 14.42 -1.58
C THR A 106 6.93 14.67 -1.15
N ALA A 107 7.17 15.83 -0.54
CA ALA A 107 8.48 16.20 0.01
C ALA A 107 8.48 16.25 1.54
N ALA A 108 7.39 15.82 2.19
CA ALA A 108 7.27 15.80 3.64
C ALA A 108 8.10 14.63 4.22
N PRO A 109 9.15 14.90 5.02
CA PRO A 109 10.08 13.85 5.46
C PRO A 109 9.42 12.72 6.27
N ALA A 110 8.38 13.03 7.04
CA ALA A 110 7.63 12.03 7.82
C ALA A 110 6.86 11.07 6.90
N VAL A 111 6.22 11.60 5.86
CA VAL A 111 5.50 10.79 4.86
C VAL A 111 6.47 9.92 4.06
N GLU A 112 7.62 10.48 3.66
CA GLU A 112 8.65 9.73 2.94
C GLU A 112 9.21 8.57 3.78
N ALA A 113 9.50 8.80 5.07
CA ALA A 113 10.00 7.75 5.95
C ALA A 113 8.99 6.62 6.12
N GLU A 114 7.72 6.95 6.36
CA GLU A 114 6.65 5.96 6.50
C GLU A 114 6.37 5.23 5.18
N LEU A 115 6.39 5.94 4.06
CA LEU A 115 6.25 5.35 2.72
C LEU A 115 7.33 4.30 2.47
N VAL A 116 8.60 4.63 2.73
CA VAL A 116 9.71 3.69 2.51
C VAL A 116 9.64 2.49 3.45
N LEU A 117 9.20 2.68 4.70
CA LEU A 117 8.96 1.59 5.63
C LEU A 117 7.89 0.63 5.10
N LEU A 118 6.73 1.16 4.68
CA LEU A 118 5.65 0.36 4.11
C LEU A 118 6.09 -0.34 2.80
N LEU A 119 6.79 0.36 1.91
CA LEU A 119 7.33 -0.26 0.68
C LEU A 119 8.28 -1.42 1.00
N ASN A 120 9.14 -1.29 2.02
CA ASN A 120 10.02 -2.36 2.46
C ASN A 120 9.24 -3.58 2.99
N GLN A 121 8.20 -3.37 3.79
CA GLN A 121 7.32 -4.44 4.27
C GLN A 121 6.60 -5.13 3.11
N LEU A 122 6.07 -4.37 2.15
CA LEU A 122 5.45 -4.92 0.95
C LEU A 122 6.44 -5.77 0.16
N CYS A 123 7.69 -5.34 0.00
CA CYS A 123 8.73 -6.15 -0.65
C CYS A 123 8.96 -7.48 0.08
N CYS A 124 8.95 -7.47 1.42
CA CYS A 124 9.06 -8.69 2.21
C CYS A 124 7.87 -9.64 1.98
N VAL A 125 6.65 -9.10 1.89
CA VAL A 125 5.44 -9.90 1.61
C VAL A 125 5.50 -10.49 0.21
N LEU A 126 5.83 -9.69 -0.80
CA LEU A 126 5.95 -10.12 -2.19
C LEU A 126 7.04 -11.18 -2.38
N ALA A 127 8.13 -11.10 -1.62
CA ALA A 127 9.19 -12.10 -1.67
C ALA A 127 8.78 -13.45 -1.07
N LYS A 128 7.84 -13.45 -0.11
CA LYS A 128 7.33 -14.67 0.52
C LYS A 128 6.16 -15.29 -0.25
N ASP A 129 5.39 -14.46 -0.93
CA ASP A 129 4.18 -14.88 -1.63
C ASP A 129 4.10 -14.29 -3.06
N PRO A 130 4.55 -15.06 -4.07
CA PRO A 130 4.51 -14.63 -5.47
C PRO A 130 3.09 -14.40 -6.02
N SER A 131 2.05 -14.96 -5.39
CA SER A 131 0.67 -14.77 -5.88
C SER A 131 0.19 -13.32 -5.66
N ILE A 132 0.65 -12.68 -4.59
CA ILE A 132 0.36 -11.28 -4.29
C ILE A 132 1.04 -10.38 -5.34
N LEU A 133 2.25 -10.73 -5.77
CA LEU A 133 2.97 -10.00 -6.82
C LEU A 133 2.16 -9.95 -8.13
N GLU A 134 1.60 -11.07 -8.55
CA GLU A 134 0.72 -11.12 -9.73
C GLU A 134 -0.54 -10.27 -9.53
N LEU A 135 -1.12 -10.24 -8.32
CA LEU A 135 -2.24 -9.35 -8.01
C LEU A 135 -1.85 -7.87 -8.09
N PHE A 136 -0.66 -7.48 -7.65
CA PHE A 136 -0.15 -6.12 -7.79
C PHE A 136 0.00 -5.72 -9.27
N PHE A 137 0.52 -6.61 -10.11
CA PHE A 137 0.62 -6.37 -11.55
C PHE A 137 -0.76 -6.22 -12.19
N HIS A 138 -1.67 -7.17 -11.99
CA HIS A 138 -3.02 -7.08 -12.55
C HIS A 138 -3.78 -5.84 -12.06
N THR A 139 -3.59 -5.46 -10.80
CA THR A 139 -4.22 -4.26 -10.25
C THR A 139 -3.63 -2.98 -10.82
N SER A 140 -2.33 -2.95 -11.13
CA SER A 140 -1.66 -1.82 -11.79
C SER A 140 -2.14 -1.68 -13.24
N GLU A 141 -2.28 -2.80 -13.95
CA GLU A 141 -2.82 -2.85 -15.32
C GLU A 141 -4.29 -2.40 -15.38
N ASP A 142 -5.13 -2.83 -14.41
CA ASP A 142 -6.51 -2.37 -14.25
C ASP A 142 -6.59 -0.83 -14.10
N GLN A 143 -5.55 -0.20 -13.54
CA GLN A 143 -5.44 1.25 -13.34
C GLN A 143 -4.75 1.97 -14.52
N GLY A 144 -4.35 1.24 -15.57
CA GLY A 144 -3.67 1.79 -16.75
C GLY A 144 -2.20 2.15 -16.53
N ALA A 145 -1.59 1.69 -15.43
CA ALA A 145 -0.18 1.88 -15.16
C ALA A 145 0.65 0.83 -15.93
N THR A 146 1.67 1.28 -16.66
CA THR A 146 2.61 0.40 -17.37
C THR A 146 3.75 -0.08 -16.47
N ASN A 147 3.92 0.55 -15.30
CA ASN A 147 5.09 0.39 -14.45
C ASN A 147 4.72 -0.22 -13.09
N PHE A 148 5.60 -1.07 -12.56
CA PHE A 148 5.49 -1.58 -11.20
C PHE A 148 5.74 -0.44 -10.20
N LEU A 149 4.66 0.02 -9.57
CA LEU A 149 4.63 1.23 -8.76
C LEU A 149 5.65 1.22 -7.61
N ILE A 150 5.78 0.09 -6.90
CA ILE A 150 6.68 -0.06 -5.76
C ILE A 150 8.12 0.26 -6.16
N PHE A 151 8.56 -0.25 -7.31
CA PHE A 151 9.92 -0.02 -7.78
C PHE A 151 10.14 1.46 -8.12
N SER A 152 9.21 2.07 -8.84
CA SER A 152 9.27 3.47 -9.26
C SER A 152 9.35 4.41 -8.04
N LEU A 153 8.65 4.08 -6.96
CA LEU A 153 8.66 4.88 -5.72
C LEU A 153 9.94 4.70 -4.90
N LEU A 154 10.63 3.55 -4.98
CA LEU A 154 11.86 3.32 -4.22
C LEU A 154 13.09 4.03 -4.81
N ILE A 155 13.16 4.17 -6.14
CA ILE A 155 14.33 4.73 -6.85
C ILE A 155 14.81 6.07 -6.26
N PRO A 156 13.95 7.08 -5.99
CA PRO A 156 14.40 8.37 -5.47
C PRO A 156 15.08 8.31 -4.09
N PHE A 157 14.85 7.24 -3.32
CA PHE A 157 15.31 7.11 -1.94
C PHE A 157 16.66 6.37 -1.81
N ILE A 158 17.10 5.63 -2.82
CA ILE A 158 18.29 4.75 -2.71
C ILE A 158 19.60 5.51 -2.44
N HIS A 159 19.68 6.76 -2.89
CA HIS A 159 20.85 7.63 -2.70
C HIS A 159 20.81 8.45 -1.42
N ARG A 160 19.71 8.37 -0.65
CA ARG A 160 19.62 9.07 0.63
C ARG A 160 20.49 8.40 1.68
N GLU A 161 21.00 9.23 2.58
CA GLU A 161 21.71 8.75 3.77
C GLU A 161 20.71 8.40 4.88
N GLY A 162 21.18 7.68 5.90
CA GLY A 162 20.37 7.27 7.05
C GLY A 162 19.47 6.07 6.80
N THR A 163 18.49 5.90 7.69
CA THR A 163 17.61 4.72 7.74
C THR A 163 16.72 4.61 6.51
N VAL A 164 16.15 5.72 6.03
CA VAL A 164 15.29 5.76 4.84
C VAL A 164 16.02 5.21 3.62
N GLY A 165 17.23 5.71 3.35
CA GLY A 165 18.00 5.20 2.21
C GLY A 165 18.42 3.74 2.37
N GLN A 166 18.72 3.31 3.60
CA GLN A 166 19.05 1.91 3.86
C GLN A 166 17.86 0.99 3.60
N GLN A 167 16.69 1.31 4.13
CA GLN A 167 15.47 0.54 3.92
C GLN A 167 15.07 0.51 2.44
N ALA A 168 15.26 1.61 1.71
CA ALA A 168 15.01 1.65 0.27
C ALA A 168 15.94 0.70 -0.50
N ARG A 169 17.24 0.65 -0.15
CA ARG A 169 18.20 -0.29 -0.74
C ARG A 169 17.85 -1.74 -0.39
N ASP A 170 17.50 -2.02 0.86
CA ASP A 170 17.11 -3.37 1.30
C ASP A 170 15.84 -3.85 0.59
N ALA A 171 14.84 -2.97 0.45
CA ALA A 171 13.61 -3.23 -0.29
C ALA A 171 13.88 -3.54 -1.77
N LEU A 172 14.76 -2.75 -2.39
CA LEU A 172 15.15 -2.95 -3.78
C LEU A 172 15.86 -4.29 -4.00
N LEU A 173 16.75 -4.67 -3.09
CA LEU A 173 17.45 -5.96 -3.13
C LEU A 173 16.47 -7.14 -3.05
N LEU A 174 15.43 -7.02 -2.20
CA LEU A 174 14.37 -8.04 -2.12
C LEU A 174 13.65 -8.19 -3.46
N ILE A 175 13.20 -7.10 -4.09
CA ILE A 175 12.54 -7.19 -5.41
C ILE A 175 13.50 -7.68 -6.49
N MET A 176 14.76 -7.27 -6.47
CA MET A 176 15.77 -7.75 -7.41
C MET A 176 15.97 -9.26 -7.30
N SER A 177 15.92 -9.84 -6.10
CA SER A 177 15.99 -11.30 -5.94
C SER A 177 14.80 -12.00 -6.61
N LEU A 178 13.60 -11.41 -6.58
CA LEU A 178 12.41 -11.96 -7.26
C LEU A 178 12.56 -11.99 -8.79
N SER A 179 13.39 -11.12 -9.37
CA SER A 179 13.65 -11.11 -10.82
C SER A 179 14.33 -12.38 -11.33
N ALA A 180 14.99 -13.15 -10.46
CA ALA A 180 15.59 -14.42 -10.86
C ALA A 180 14.53 -15.49 -11.21
N GLU A 181 13.33 -15.36 -10.63
CA GLU A 181 12.26 -16.36 -10.72
C GLU A 181 11.00 -15.83 -11.42
N ASN A 182 10.88 -14.50 -11.58
CA ASN A 182 9.73 -13.86 -12.21
C ASN A 182 10.16 -13.00 -13.41
N GLU A 183 9.85 -13.45 -14.62
CA GLU A 183 10.19 -12.75 -15.87
C GLU A 183 9.53 -11.38 -15.98
N ARG A 184 8.32 -11.18 -15.43
CA ARG A 184 7.66 -9.85 -15.44
C ARG A 184 8.43 -8.85 -14.60
N VAL A 185 8.90 -9.26 -13.42
CA VAL A 185 9.77 -8.42 -12.58
C VAL A 185 11.10 -8.18 -13.27
N ALA A 186 11.73 -9.20 -13.84
CA ALA A 186 13.00 -9.07 -14.56
C ALA A 186 12.91 -8.10 -15.73
N LYS A 187 11.87 -8.24 -16.55
CA LYS A 187 11.59 -7.34 -17.67
C LYS A 187 11.31 -5.93 -17.18
N HIS A 188 10.50 -5.78 -16.13
CA HIS A 188 10.21 -4.46 -15.57
C HIS A 188 11.48 -3.75 -15.08
N ILE A 189 12.36 -4.46 -14.36
CA ILE A 189 13.65 -3.94 -13.91
C ILE A 189 14.50 -3.56 -15.13
N ALA A 190 14.69 -4.45 -16.10
CA ALA A 190 15.54 -4.18 -17.25
C ALA A 190 15.08 -2.99 -18.11
N GLU A 191 13.76 -2.77 -18.24
CA GLU A 191 13.19 -1.76 -19.14
C GLU A 191 12.92 -0.41 -18.48
N ASN A 192 12.56 -0.38 -17.19
CA ASN A 192 12.03 0.82 -16.54
C ASN A 192 12.95 1.42 -15.50
N THR A 193 14.12 0.81 -15.32
CA THR A 193 15.06 1.20 -14.29
C THR A 193 16.36 1.47 -15.00
N TYR A 194 16.98 2.62 -14.74
CA TYR A 194 18.27 2.98 -15.34
C TYR A 194 19.43 2.07 -14.86
N PHE A 195 19.12 0.92 -14.26
CA PHE A 195 20.08 -0.15 -14.01
C PHE A 195 20.49 -0.73 -15.37
N CYS A 196 21.60 -0.23 -15.92
CA CYS A 196 22.13 -0.71 -17.20
C CYS A 196 22.14 -2.26 -17.25
N PRO A 197 21.71 -2.86 -18.36
CA PRO A 197 21.79 -4.31 -18.52
C PRO A 197 23.25 -4.72 -18.53
N VAL A 198 23.68 -5.50 -17.53
CA VAL A 198 24.97 -6.18 -17.59
C VAL A 198 24.80 -7.37 -18.53
N SER A 199 25.16 -7.16 -19.79
CA SER A 199 25.21 -8.23 -20.79
C SER A 199 26.23 -9.27 -20.31
N ARG A 200 25.81 -10.54 -20.19
CA ARG A 200 26.76 -11.66 -20.12
C ARG A 200 27.35 -11.93 -21.50
#